data_AF-A0A813ITB1-F1
#
_entry.id   AF-A0A813ITB1-F1
#
_cell.length_a   1.000
_cell.length_b   1.000
_cell.length_c   1.000
_cell.angle_alpha   90.00
_cell.angle_beta   90.00
_cell.angle_gamma   90.00
#
_symmetry.space_group_name_H-M   'P 1'
#
loop_
_entity.id
_entity.type
_entity.pdbx_description
1 polymer ?
#
loop_
_entity_poly.entity_id
_entity_poly.type
_entity_poly.pdbx_seq_one_letter_code
_entity_poly.pdbx_strand_id
1 'polypeptide(L)'
;MPLPVDSRPKAGSEVAALPKIAWQAPQKLSVEGVGSMVPLSSWASPLRVPLPEPFLAEDSAMLDLPQASPWPEVTTLARAASWPQGKDDWSLQAATLVEPPPGLEGLAAAAAAALPQKPAAPAPGAVKPALPLPVGMSMCSVDVGGTARTRIEWRIDDLVGKLQASMGRPLVSPPFSALGLPNLRLMVLPDGRDTLKNARSGERKGLYTTMIKKGPLFGALKLKADCLDCAAVMSVNLSVGGVRAGPLIYDFSDQAIHGVDDFGVDWLKQTDQGGSLTVGMEILEVHTQISSC
;
A
#
# COMPACT_ATOMS: atom_id res chain seq x y z
N MET A 1 -12.55 -13.26 -66.21
CA MET A 1 -12.58 -14.13 -65.01
C MET A 1 -12.72 -13.24 -63.78
N PRO A 2 -13.94 -12.98 -63.27
CA PRO A 2 -14.13 -12.18 -62.08
C PRO A 2 -13.83 -13.01 -60.81
N LEU A 3 -13.10 -12.41 -59.87
CA LEU A 3 -12.74 -13.02 -58.58
C LEU A 3 -13.94 -13.00 -57.61
N PRO A 4 -14.05 -13.98 -56.69
CA PRO A 4 -15.16 -14.09 -55.75
C PRO A 4 -15.06 -13.03 -54.65
N VAL A 5 -16.20 -12.43 -54.34
CA VAL A 5 -16.42 -11.45 -53.26
C VAL A 5 -16.52 -12.20 -51.93
N ASP A 6 -15.56 -11.96 -51.04
CA ASP A 6 -15.57 -12.52 -49.68
C ASP A 6 -16.69 -11.89 -48.83
N SER A 7 -17.56 -12.76 -48.34
CA SER A 7 -18.72 -12.42 -47.51
C SER A 7 -18.30 -12.34 -46.04
N ARG A 8 -18.24 -11.12 -45.50
CA ARG A 8 -17.93 -10.83 -44.10
C ARG A 8 -19.12 -11.19 -43.20
N PRO A 9 -18.97 -12.03 -42.15
CA PRO A 9 -20.06 -12.28 -41.21
C PRO A 9 -20.26 -11.07 -40.28
N LYS A 10 -21.51 -10.59 -40.19
CA LYS A 10 -21.98 -9.64 -39.18
C LYS A 10 -22.01 -10.35 -37.82
N ALA A 11 -21.11 -9.97 -36.93
CA ALA A 11 -21.23 -10.30 -35.52
C ALA A 11 -22.38 -9.48 -34.90
N GLY A 12 -23.48 -10.17 -34.56
CA GLY A 12 -24.57 -9.61 -33.77
C GLY A 12 -24.11 -9.45 -32.33
N SER A 13 -24.10 -8.21 -31.85
CA SER A 13 -23.91 -7.88 -30.44
C SER A 13 -25.26 -8.06 -29.73
N GLU A 14 -25.45 -9.22 -29.10
CA GLU A 14 -26.55 -9.47 -28.18
C GLU A 14 -26.06 -9.14 -26.76
N VAL A 15 -26.39 -7.93 -26.30
CA VAL A 15 -26.11 -7.48 -24.94
C VAL A 15 -27.17 -8.10 -24.03
N ALA A 16 -26.85 -9.25 -23.43
CA ALA A 16 -27.67 -9.88 -22.42
C ALA A 16 -27.80 -8.95 -21.20
N ALA A 17 -29.01 -8.49 -20.93
CA ALA A 17 -29.34 -7.69 -19.77
C ALA A 17 -29.14 -8.49 -18.47
N LEU A 18 -28.28 -7.98 -17.59
CA LEU A 18 -28.09 -8.52 -16.24
C LEU A 18 -29.40 -8.42 -15.42
N PRO A 19 -29.77 -9.47 -14.66
CA PRO A 19 -30.94 -9.43 -13.80
C PRO A 19 -30.75 -8.41 -12.67
N LYS A 20 -31.73 -7.52 -12.51
CA LYS A 20 -31.83 -6.60 -11.37
C LYS A 20 -32.05 -7.42 -10.10
N ILE A 21 -31.01 -7.58 -9.29
CA ILE A 21 -31.11 -8.13 -7.93
C ILE A 21 -31.74 -7.04 -7.05
N ALA A 22 -33.01 -7.25 -6.70
CA ALA A 22 -33.71 -6.42 -5.73
C ALA A 22 -33.11 -6.68 -4.34
N TRP A 23 -32.40 -5.67 -3.81
CA TRP A 23 -31.94 -5.66 -2.42
C TRP A 23 -33.14 -5.61 -1.48
N GLN A 24 -33.39 -6.71 -0.76
CA GLN A 24 -34.32 -6.71 0.36
C GLN A 24 -33.61 -6.20 1.62
N ALA A 25 -34.23 -5.23 2.29
CA ALA A 25 -33.75 -4.69 3.55
C ALA A 25 -33.83 -5.76 4.66
N PRO A 26 -32.80 -5.86 5.54
CA PRO A 26 -32.82 -6.80 6.65
C PRO A 26 -33.90 -6.40 7.66
N GLN A 27 -34.82 -7.34 7.94
CA GLN A 27 -35.84 -7.17 8.97
C GLN A 27 -35.18 -7.16 10.35
N LYS A 28 -35.48 -6.12 11.14
CA LYS A 28 -35.13 -5.99 12.55
C LYS A 28 -35.79 -7.13 13.34
N LEU A 29 -34.98 -8.01 13.92
CA LEU A 29 -35.42 -8.90 14.99
C LEU A 29 -35.39 -8.12 16.31
N SER A 30 -36.58 -7.89 16.89
CA SER A 30 -36.71 -7.50 18.30
C SER A 30 -36.37 -8.70 19.17
N VAL A 31 -35.37 -8.54 20.05
CA VAL A 31 -35.12 -9.47 21.16
C VAL A 31 -35.59 -8.77 22.43
N GLU A 32 -36.79 -9.16 22.88
CA GLU A 32 -37.27 -8.91 24.25
C GLU A 32 -36.54 -9.84 25.22
N GLY A 33 -36.16 -9.29 26.37
CA GLY A 33 -35.19 -9.89 27.29
C GLY A 33 -35.75 -10.92 28.27
N VAL A 34 -34.83 -11.51 29.04
CA VAL A 34 -35.07 -12.12 30.35
C VAL A 34 -33.82 -11.88 31.19
N GLY A 35 -34.00 -11.42 32.43
CA GLY A 35 -32.93 -10.89 33.26
C GLY A 35 -32.24 -11.88 34.21
N SER A 36 -31.62 -11.27 35.22
CA SER A 36 -31.10 -11.86 36.46
C SER A 36 -29.86 -12.76 36.33
N MET A 37 -28.71 -12.30 36.85
CA MET A 37 -28.31 -12.50 38.25
C MET A 37 -26.78 -12.31 38.36
N VAL A 38 -26.37 -11.39 39.23
CA VAL A 38 -24.97 -11.06 39.52
C VAL A 38 -24.36 -12.13 40.43
N PRO A 39 -23.05 -12.40 40.33
CA PRO A 39 -22.27 -12.63 41.53
C PRO A 39 -21.16 -11.58 41.68
N LEU A 40 -21.21 -10.87 42.81
CA LEU A 40 -20.10 -10.09 43.32
C LEU A 40 -18.93 -11.01 43.71
N SER A 41 -17.73 -10.68 43.25
CA SER A 41 -16.51 -11.02 43.97
C SER A 41 -15.49 -9.87 43.85
N SER A 42 -15.61 -8.94 44.79
CA SER A 42 -14.66 -7.88 45.10
C SER A 42 -13.51 -8.42 45.93
N TRP A 43 -12.28 -8.47 45.41
CA TRP A 43 -11.08 -8.50 46.26
C TRP A 43 -9.98 -7.56 45.72
N ALA A 44 -9.81 -6.46 46.47
CA ALA A 44 -8.59 -5.69 46.70
C ALA A 44 -7.88 -5.00 45.52
N SER A 45 -8.13 -3.70 45.37
CA SER A 45 -7.11 -2.74 44.92
C SER A 45 -6.85 -1.72 46.02
N PRO A 46 -5.63 -1.61 46.56
CA PRO A 46 -5.30 -0.67 47.61
C PRO A 46 -5.08 0.73 47.02
N LEU A 47 -5.64 1.74 47.71
CA LEU A 47 -5.46 3.18 47.49
C LEU A 47 -6.23 3.79 46.30
N ARG A 48 -7.56 3.84 46.42
CA ARG A 48 -8.36 4.89 45.76
C ARG A 48 -8.48 6.08 46.70
N VAL A 49 -7.79 7.17 46.37
CA VAL A 49 -8.06 8.49 46.93
C VAL A 49 -9.41 8.94 46.35
N PRO A 50 -10.41 9.31 47.17
CA PRO A 50 -11.68 9.81 46.68
C PRO A 50 -11.45 11.11 45.91
N LEU A 51 -11.76 11.10 44.61
CA LEU A 51 -11.86 12.33 43.83
C LEU A 51 -13.15 13.07 44.26
N PRO A 52 -13.12 14.40 44.41
CA PRO A 52 -14.31 15.18 44.69
C PRO A 52 -15.36 15.01 43.60
N GLU A 53 -16.62 14.90 44.01
CA GLU A 53 -17.76 14.74 43.12
C GLU A 53 -17.89 15.93 42.16
N PRO A 54 -18.10 15.70 40.86
CA PRO A 54 -18.38 16.78 39.93
C PRO A 54 -19.74 17.40 40.30
N PHE A 55 -19.72 18.71 40.53
CA PHE A 55 -20.92 19.53 40.72
C PHE A 55 -21.91 19.27 39.58
N LEU A 56 -23.09 18.78 39.94
CA LEU A 56 -24.28 18.82 39.09
C LEU A 56 -24.64 20.29 38.87
N ALA A 57 -24.23 20.82 37.72
CA ALA A 57 -24.86 22.01 37.17
C ALA A 57 -26.19 21.57 36.54
N GLU A 58 -27.26 21.71 37.33
CA GLU A 58 -28.61 21.70 36.80
C GLU A 58 -28.87 22.94 35.95
N ASP A 59 -29.75 22.75 34.97
CA ASP A 59 -30.48 23.75 34.20
C ASP A 59 -29.69 24.77 33.36
N SER A 60 -29.70 24.53 32.05
CA SER A 60 -29.86 25.62 31.08
C SER A 60 -30.50 25.14 29.80
N ALA A 61 -31.78 25.49 29.69
CA ALA A 61 -32.45 26.02 28.51
C ALA A 61 -32.26 25.25 27.18
N MET A 62 -33.30 24.47 26.90
CA MET A 62 -33.83 24.17 25.57
C MET A 62 -33.80 25.40 24.66
N LEU A 63 -32.77 25.51 23.81
CA LEU A 63 -32.77 26.43 22.67
C LEU A 63 -33.30 25.69 21.45
N ASP A 64 -34.47 26.16 21.04
CA ASP A 64 -35.19 25.83 19.81
C ASP A 64 -34.30 26.13 18.60
N LEU A 65 -33.88 25.08 17.88
CA LEU A 65 -33.05 25.18 16.69
C LEU A 65 -33.95 25.20 15.46
N PRO A 66 -33.90 26.26 14.62
CA PRO A 66 -34.80 26.37 13.49
C PRO A 66 -34.56 25.30 12.44
N GLN A 67 -35.68 24.74 12.04
CA GLN A 67 -35.95 23.78 10.99
C GLN A 67 -35.29 24.16 9.64
N ALA A 68 -34.47 23.22 9.15
CA ALA A 68 -34.16 22.90 7.76
C ALA A 68 -34.08 24.05 6.73
N SER A 69 -32.87 24.36 6.29
CA SER A 69 -32.62 24.90 4.95
C SER A 69 -32.22 23.77 3.98
N PRO A 70 -32.73 23.76 2.74
CA PRO A 70 -32.38 22.78 1.73
C PRO A 70 -30.95 23.03 1.23
N TRP A 71 -30.12 21.99 1.27
CA TRP A 71 -28.80 22.00 0.65
C TRP A 71 -28.95 22.20 -0.87
N PRO A 72 -28.21 23.12 -1.50
CA PRO A 72 -28.21 23.24 -2.96
C PRO A 72 -27.53 22.02 -3.58
N GLU A 73 -28.08 21.57 -4.71
CA GLU A 73 -27.52 20.55 -5.59
C GLU A 73 -26.03 20.81 -5.84
N VAL A 74 -25.19 19.86 -5.42
CA VAL A 74 -23.76 19.86 -5.74
C VAL A 74 -23.62 19.54 -7.22
N THR A 75 -23.45 20.60 -8.00
CA THR A 75 -23.08 20.52 -9.41
C THR A 75 -21.67 19.92 -9.52
N THR A 76 -21.56 18.84 -10.27
CA THR A 76 -20.32 18.13 -10.62
C THR A 76 -19.35 19.08 -11.33
N LEU A 77 -18.36 19.59 -10.59
CA LEU A 77 -17.29 20.41 -11.15
C LEU A 77 -16.01 19.57 -11.17
N ALA A 78 -15.72 19.03 -12.37
CA ALA A 78 -14.42 18.45 -12.70
C ALA A 78 -13.36 19.57 -12.59
N ARG A 79 -12.70 19.62 -11.42
CA ARG A 79 -11.63 20.56 -11.14
C ARG A 79 -10.31 19.81 -11.19
N ALA A 80 -9.53 20.08 -12.23
CA ALA A 80 -8.12 19.74 -12.30
C ALA A 80 -7.43 20.34 -11.06
N ALA A 81 -6.97 19.48 -10.15
CA ALA A 81 -6.18 19.88 -9.00
C ALA A 81 -4.72 20.04 -9.45
N SER A 82 -4.32 21.26 -9.73
CA SER A 82 -2.94 21.71 -9.61
C SER A 82 -2.54 21.59 -8.13
N TRP A 83 -1.57 20.74 -7.83
CA TRP A 83 -1.04 20.57 -6.49
C TRP A 83 -0.29 21.84 -6.04
N PRO A 84 -0.52 22.35 -4.82
CA PRO A 84 0.26 23.46 -4.28
C PRO A 84 1.69 22.98 -3.99
N GLN A 85 2.65 23.69 -4.56
CA GLN A 85 4.07 23.52 -4.40
C GLN A 85 4.46 23.96 -2.97
N GLY A 86 4.31 23.03 -2.02
CA GLY A 86 4.75 23.20 -0.64
C GLY A 86 6.27 23.24 -0.58
N LYS A 87 6.80 24.41 -0.27
CA LYS A 87 8.23 24.69 -0.12
C LYS A 87 8.65 24.28 1.29
N ASP A 88 8.94 23.00 1.48
CA ASP A 88 9.49 22.50 2.72
C ASP A 88 10.99 22.78 2.75
N ASP A 89 11.37 23.90 3.37
CA ASP A 89 12.75 24.22 3.77
C ASP A 89 13.19 23.24 4.87
N TRP A 90 13.61 22.04 4.48
CA TRP A 90 14.42 21.19 5.34
C TRP A 90 15.87 21.69 5.24
N SER A 91 16.25 22.58 6.16
CA SER A 91 17.64 23.01 6.29
C SER A 91 18.52 21.81 6.63
N LEU A 92 19.43 21.50 5.71
CA LEU A 92 20.58 20.61 5.89
C LEU A 92 21.37 21.03 7.14
N GLN A 93 21.15 20.34 8.26
CA GLN A 93 22.14 20.34 9.33
C GLN A 93 23.33 19.51 8.88
N ALA A 94 24.47 20.19 8.71
CA ALA A 94 25.75 19.64 8.34
C ALA A 94 26.09 18.44 9.25
N ALA A 95 26.38 17.30 8.62
CA ALA A 95 26.91 16.13 9.30
C ALA A 95 28.28 16.49 9.91
N THR A 96 28.33 16.56 11.24
CA THR A 96 29.59 16.59 11.99
C THR A 96 30.38 15.32 11.72
N LEU A 97 31.58 15.51 11.19
CA LEU A 97 32.63 14.51 10.97
C LEU A 97 32.94 13.80 12.30
N VAL A 98 32.47 12.57 12.47
CA VAL A 98 32.85 11.70 13.60
C VAL A 98 34.15 11.01 13.21
N GLU A 99 35.25 11.38 13.87
CA GLU A 99 36.52 10.68 13.72
C GLU A 99 36.38 9.22 14.16
N PRO A 100 36.93 8.26 13.38
CA PRO A 100 36.91 6.85 13.76
C PRO A 100 37.75 6.63 15.04
N PRO A 101 37.31 5.74 15.94
CA PRO A 101 38.03 5.43 17.17
C PRO A 101 39.44 4.87 16.86
N PRO A 102 40.50 5.43 17.46
CA PRO A 102 41.87 4.95 17.27
C PRO A 102 42.05 3.59 17.96
N GLY A 103 42.54 2.57 17.23
CA GLY A 103 42.95 1.31 17.86
C GLY A 103 42.90 0.01 17.04
N LEU A 104 42.86 0.02 15.71
CA LEU A 104 42.78 -1.22 14.90
C LEU A 104 43.82 -1.30 13.77
N GLU A 105 45.02 -0.80 14.04
CA GLU A 105 46.20 -0.94 13.19
C GLU A 105 47.03 -2.12 13.69
N GLY A 106 46.89 -3.32 13.10
CA GLY A 106 47.68 -4.44 13.62
C GLY A 106 47.59 -5.83 13.01
N LEU A 107 46.91 -6.05 11.87
CA LEU A 107 46.94 -7.37 11.21
C LEU A 107 47.03 -7.23 9.69
N ALA A 108 48.16 -6.70 9.23
CA ALA A 108 48.61 -6.81 7.85
C ALA A 108 49.90 -7.63 7.79
N ALA A 109 49.79 -8.94 7.54
CA ALA A 109 50.90 -9.73 7.01
C ALA A 109 50.44 -11.09 6.47
N ALA A 110 50.93 -11.39 5.26
CA ALA A 110 51.04 -12.71 4.63
C ALA A 110 49.79 -13.33 3.99
N ALA A 111 49.52 -12.91 2.75
CA ALA A 111 49.05 -13.83 1.71
C ALA A 111 49.75 -13.48 0.39
N ALA A 112 50.93 -14.07 0.22
CA ALA A 112 51.72 -13.97 -1.00
C ALA A 112 51.14 -14.87 -2.10
N ALA A 113 51.08 -14.30 -3.30
CA ALA A 113 51.30 -14.93 -4.60
C ALA A 113 50.51 -16.21 -4.95
N ALA A 114 49.35 -16.01 -5.59
CA ALA A 114 48.84 -16.95 -6.59
C ALA A 114 48.37 -16.17 -7.83
N LEU A 115 49.08 -16.33 -8.94
CA LEU A 115 48.75 -15.75 -10.24
C LEU A 115 47.43 -16.34 -10.77
N PRO A 116 46.43 -15.52 -11.14
CA PRO A 116 45.22 -16.03 -11.79
C PRO A 116 45.51 -16.38 -13.25
N GLN A 117 45.27 -17.63 -13.61
CA GLN A 117 45.24 -18.09 -15.01
C GLN A 117 44.11 -17.40 -15.77
N LYS A 118 44.43 -16.87 -16.96
CA LYS A 118 43.51 -16.25 -17.92
C LYS A 118 42.41 -17.25 -18.32
N PRO A 119 41.15 -17.07 -17.89
CA PRO A 119 40.07 -17.98 -18.27
C PRO A 119 39.77 -17.85 -19.75
N ALA A 120 39.63 -18.99 -20.43
CA ALA A 120 39.19 -19.08 -21.81
C ALA A 120 37.84 -18.36 -22.00
N ALA A 121 37.69 -17.70 -23.14
CA ALA A 121 36.49 -16.92 -23.49
C ALA A 121 35.21 -17.74 -23.25
N PRO A 122 34.26 -17.26 -22.45
CA PRO A 122 33.01 -17.96 -22.19
C PRO A 122 32.19 -18.04 -23.49
N ALA A 123 31.73 -19.24 -23.82
CA ALA A 123 30.91 -19.49 -24.99
C ALA A 123 29.60 -18.65 -24.94
N PRO A 124 29.21 -17.99 -26.04
CA PRO A 124 27.96 -17.26 -26.11
C PRO A 124 26.77 -18.23 -26.09
N GLY A 125 25.96 -18.20 -25.02
CA GLY A 125 24.67 -18.91 -25.02
C GLY A 125 24.13 -19.44 -23.70
N ALA A 126 24.85 -19.33 -22.58
CA ALA A 126 24.32 -19.79 -21.29
C ALA A 126 23.30 -18.77 -20.74
N VAL A 127 22.02 -18.98 -21.04
CA VAL A 127 20.89 -18.26 -20.41
C VAL A 127 20.95 -18.52 -18.91
N LYS A 128 21.31 -17.48 -18.13
CA LYS A 128 21.36 -17.56 -16.67
C LYS A 128 19.95 -17.95 -16.17
N PRO A 129 19.79 -19.08 -15.46
CA PRO A 129 18.49 -19.49 -14.97
C PRO A 129 17.91 -18.40 -14.07
N ALA A 130 16.67 -18.00 -14.35
CA ALA A 130 15.96 -17.02 -13.55
C ALA A 130 15.92 -17.49 -12.09
N LEU A 131 16.34 -16.64 -11.16
CA LEU A 131 16.27 -16.96 -9.75
C LEU A 131 14.80 -17.17 -9.37
N PRO A 132 14.48 -18.20 -8.55
CA PRO A 132 13.12 -18.43 -8.11
C PRO A 132 12.59 -17.21 -7.35
N LEU A 133 11.39 -16.76 -7.71
CA LEU A 133 10.72 -15.64 -7.06
C LEU A 133 10.39 -16.00 -5.59
N PRO A 134 10.42 -15.03 -4.66
CA PRO A 134 10.02 -15.25 -3.27
C PRO A 134 8.58 -15.74 -3.15
N VAL A 135 8.29 -16.50 -2.09
CA VAL A 135 6.93 -16.99 -1.80
C VAL A 135 5.95 -15.82 -1.72
N GLY A 136 4.80 -15.97 -2.38
CA GLY A 136 3.76 -14.93 -2.44
C GLY A 136 4.01 -13.85 -3.50
N MET A 137 5.09 -13.95 -4.29
CA MET A 137 5.29 -13.10 -5.46
C MET A 137 5.12 -13.86 -6.76
N SER A 138 4.55 -13.20 -7.75
CA SER A 138 4.51 -13.65 -9.14
C SER A 138 4.97 -12.53 -10.06
N MET A 139 5.62 -12.90 -11.15
CA MET A 139 6.00 -11.99 -12.21
C MET A 139 5.59 -12.62 -13.54
N CYS A 140 4.83 -11.89 -14.34
CA CYS A 140 4.36 -12.34 -15.64
C CYS A 140 4.51 -11.24 -16.71
N SER A 141 4.72 -11.67 -17.95
CA SER A 141 4.64 -10.77 -19.10
C SER A 141 3.17 -10.68 -19.52
N VAL A 142 2.64 -9.46 -19.62
CA VAL A 142 1.26 -9.18 -20.02
C VAL A 142 1.30 -8.33 -21.27
N ASP A 143 0.62 -8.76 -22.33
CA ASP A 143 0.46 -7.95 -23.54
C ASP A 143 -0.78 -7.04 -23.40
N VAL A 144 -0.56 -5.73 -23.41
CA VAL A 144 -1.64 -4.73 -23.37
C VAL A 144 -1.50 -3.83 -24.59
N GLY A 145 -2.34 -4.09 -25.60
CA GLY A 145 -2.34 -3.31 -26.84
C GLY A 145 -1.14 -3.57 -27.76
N GLY A 146 -0.62 -4.80 -27.79
CA GLY A 146 0.51 -5.19 -28.63
C GLY A 146 1.88 -4.80 -28.06
N THR A 147 1.91 -4.32 -26.81
CA THR A 147 3.15 -4.00 -26.08
C THR A 147 3.25 -4.95 -24.89
N ALA A 148 4.32 -5.75 -24.87
CA ALA A 148 4.63 -6.61 -23.74
C ALA A 148 5.04 -5.75 -22.52
N ARG A 149 4.42 -6.01 -21.38
CA ARG A 149 4.65 -5.30 -20.12
C ARG A 149 4.96 -6.29 -19.01
N THR A 150 5.76 -5.87 -18.04
CA THR A 150 6.09 -6.73 -16.89
C THR A 150 5.12 -6.42 -15.75
N ARG A 151 4.31 -7.41 -15.36
CA ARG A 151 3.42 -7.34 -14.19
C ARG A 151 4.03 -8.12 -13.04
N ILE A 152 4.11 -7.46 -11.89
CA ILE A 152 4.58 -8.02 -10.63
C ILE A 152 3.40 -7.98 -9.67
N GLU A 153 3.10 -9.10 -9.04
CA GLU A 153 2.08 -9.20 -8.01
C GLU A 153 2.67 -9.73 -6.71
N TRP A 154 2.19 -9.18 -5.61
CA TRP A 154 2.51 -9.62 -4.27
C TRP A 154 1.22 -9.94 -3.53
N ARG A 155 1.05 -11.23 -3.22
CA ARG A 155 -0.04 -11.76 -2.42
C ARG A 155 0.33 -11.70 -0.94
N ILE A 156 -0.51 -11.02 -0.17
CA ILE A 156 -0.40 -10.88 1.28
C ILE A 156 -1.47 -11.77 1.91
N ASP A 157 -1.09 -12.98 2.29
CA ASP A 157 -1.99 -13.89 3.04
C ASP A 157 -2.27 -13.35 4.45
N ASP A 158 -3.49 -13.58 4.96
CA ASP A 158 -3.96 -13.11 6.27
C ASP A 158 -3.64 -11.62 6.51
N LEU A 159 -4.20 -10.75 5.64
CA LEU A 159 -3.94 -9.32 5.70
C LEU A 159 -4.23 -8.75 7.10
N VAL A 160 -5.36 -9.14 7.71
CA VAL A 160 -5.79 -8.64 9.02
C VAL A 160 -4.79 -9.05 10.10
N GLY A 161 -4.38 -10.33 10.13
CA GLY A 161 -3.39 -10.81 11.09
C GLY A 161 -2.03 -10.11 10.94
N LYS A 162 -1.56 -9.92 9.70
CA LYS A 162 -0.30 -9.20 9.43
C LYS A 162 -0.36 -7.73 9.83
N LEU A 163 -1.45 -7.04 9.50
CA LEU A 163 -1.64 -5.65 9.90
C LEU A 163 -1.76 -5.52 11.42
N GLN A 164 -2.44 -6.45 12.09
CA GLN A 164 -2.51 -6.48 13.55
C GLN A 164 -1.12 -6.68 14.18
N ALA A 165 -0.32 -7.61 13.66
CA ALA A 165 1.03 -7.89 14.15
C ALA A 165 2.00 -6.72 13.91
N SER A 166 1.86 -6.02 12.79
CA SER A 166 2.70 -4.87 12.45
C SER A 166 2.39 -3.61 13.26
N MET A 167 1.23 -3.53 13.92
CA MET A 167 0.82 -2.40 14.77
C MET A 167 0.99 -1.02 14.08
N GLY A 168 0.59 -0.93 12.81
CA GLY A 168 0.69 0.27 12.00
C GLY A 168 2.04 0.47 11.29
N ARG A 169 2.99 -0.45 11.45
CA ARG A 169 4.21 -0.47 10.64
C ARG A 169 3.89 -0.91 9.20
N PRO A 170 4.60 -0.37 8.19
CA PRO A 170 4.44 -0.81 6.81
C PRO A 170 4.69 -2.32 6.65
N LEU A 171 3.85 -2.99 5.87
CA LEU A 171 4.17 -4.31 5.34
C LEU A 171 5.09 -4.12 4.14
N VAL A 172 6.23 -4.80 4.12
CA VAL A 172 7.22 -4.67 3.04
C VAL A 172 7.40 -6.02 2.37
N SER A 173 7.37 -6.01 1.04
CA SER A 173 7.55 -7.21 0.26
C SER A 173 9.00 -7.73 0.34
N PRO A 174 9.22 -9.03 0.08
CA PRO A 174 10.55 -9.50 -0.30
C PRO A 174 11.15 -8.65 -1.43
N PRO A 175 12.48 -8.52 -1.51
CA PRO A 175 13.12 -7.82 -2.61
C PRO A 175 12.96 -8.61 -3.91
N PHE A 176 12.77 -7.90 -5.03
CA PHE A 176 12.72 -8.48 -6.36
C PHE A 176 13.47 -7.60 -7.36
N SER A 177 13.74 -8.16 -8.55
CA SER A 177 14.37 -7.44 -9.65
C SER A 177 13.45 -7.45 -10.86
N ALA A 178 13.32 -6.32 -11.54
CA ALA A 178 12.52 -6.21 -12.76
C ALA A 178 13.17 -5.23 -13.73
N LEU A 179 13.20 -5.59 -15.02
CA LEU A 179 13.72 -4.74 -16.11
C LEU A 179 15.11 -4.14 -15.82
N GLY A 180 16.01 -4.94 -15.24
CA GLY A 180 17.37 -4.53 -14.90
C GLY A 180 17.51 -3.72 -13.61
N LEU A 181 16.42 -3.34 -12.95
CA LEU A 181 16.44 -2.66 -11.65
C LEU A 181 16.48 -3.69 -10.51
N PRO A 182 17.54 -3.72 -9.69
CA PRO A 182 17.62 -4.62 -8.55
C PRO A 182 16.90 -4.06 -7.32
N ASN A 183 16.68 -4.93 -6.31
CA ASN A 183 16.27 -4.56 -4.95
C ASN A 183 14.99 -3.70 -4.85
N LEU A 184 14.03 -3.92 -5.75
CA LEU A 184 12.71 -3.31 -5.68
C LEU A 184 11.87 -3.96 -4.57
N ARG A 185 11.03 -3.16 -3.91
CA ARG A 185 10.09 -3.61 -2.88
C ARG A 185 8.77 -2.87 -2.96
N LEU A 186 7.67 -3.60 -2.80
CA LEU A 186 6.35 -3.01 -2.57
C LEU A 186 6.13 -2.80 -1.07
N MET A 187 5.55 -1.67 -0.71
CA MET A 187 5.23 -1.29 0.65
C MET A 187 3.74 -0.99 0.77
N VAL A 188 3.08 -1.66 1.70
CA VAL A 188 1.69 -1.44 2.08
C VAL A 188 1.68 -0.68 3.40
N LEU A 189 1.15 0.53 3.39
CA LEU A 189 1.03 1.37 4.59
C LEU A 189 -0.46 1.55 4.89
N PRO A 190 -0.99 0.97 5.98
CA PRO A 190 -2.36 1.26 6.38
C PRO A 190 -2.49 2.74 6.71
N ASP A 191 -3.47 3.40 6.12
CA ASP A 191 -3.78 4.78 6.44
C ASP A 191 -4.71 4.81 7.63
N GLY A 192 -4.18 5.30 8.73
CA GLY A 192 -4.97 5.75 9.84
C GLY A 192 -4.48 7.10 10.34
N ARG A 193 -3.65 7.81 9.57
CA ARG A 193 -2.85 8.92 10.09
C ARG A 193 -3.74 10.03 10.60
N ASP A 194 -4.81 10.39 9.89
CA ASP A 194 -5.66 11.49 10.33
C ASP A 194 -6.53 11.12 11.53
N THR A 195 -7.03 9.88 11.58
CA THR A 195 -7.81 9.38 12.72
C THR A 195 -6.95 9.13 13.97
N LEU A 196 -5.68 8.75 13.81
CA LEU A 196 -4.79 8.36 14.90
C LEU A 196 -3.90 9.49 15.45
N LYS A 197 -3.68 10.59 14.71
CA LYS A 197 -2.81 11.70 15.14
C LYS A 197 -3.23 12.30 16.49
N ASN A 198 -4.53 12.41 16.75
CA ASN A 198 -5.06 13.11 17.93
C ASN A 198 -5.39 12.20 19.12
N ALA A 199 -5.42 10.88 18.93
CA ALA A 199 -5.80 9.94 19.98
C ALA A 199 -4.67 9.70 20.99
N ARG A 200 -5.01 9.42 22.26
CA ARG A 200 -4.02 9.01 23.27
C ARG A 200 -3.51 7.58 22.94
N SER A 201 -2.30 7.23 23.36
CA SER A 201 -1.64 5.96 22.95
C SER A 201 -2.49 4.69 23.15
N GLY A 202 -3.30 4.62 24.21
CA GLY A 202 -4.22 3.50 24.45
C GLY A 202 -5.39 3.45 23.46
N GLU A 203 -5.98 4.59 23.15
CA GLU A 203 -7.11 4.72 22.20
C GLU A 203 -6.66 4.39 20.78
N ARG A 204 -5.44 4.78 20.40
CA ARG A 204 -4.85 4.46 19.08
C ARG A 204 -4.90 2.98 18.76
N LYS A 205 -4.53 2.12 19.72
CA LYS A 205 -4.55 0.67 19.54
C LYS A 205 -5.97 0.14 19.30
N GLY A 206 -6.95 0.66 20.06
CA GLY A 206 -8.36 0.29 19.92
C GLY A 206 -8.95 0.71 18.57
N LEU A 207 -8.67 1.95 18.14
CA LEU A 207 -9.10 2.48 16.86
C LEU A 207 -8.47 1.72 15.69
N TYR A 208 -7.16 1.47 15.74
CA TYR A 208 -6.47 0.68 14.73
C TYR A 208 -7.02 -0.75 14.64
N THR A 209 -7.23 -1.41 15.77
CA THR A 209 -7.81 -2.77 15.81
C THR A 209 -9.23 -2.79 15.25
N THR A 210 -10.01 -1.75 15.50
CA THR A 210 -11.36 -1.60 14.95
C THR A 210 -11.30 -1.42 13.44
N MET A 211 -10.42 -0.54 12.94
CA MET A 211 -10.24 -0.26 11.52
C MET A 211 -9.85 -1.51 10.73
N ILE A 212 -8.87 -2.29 11.20
CA ILE A 212 -8.42 -3.50 10.49
C ILE A 212 -9.43 -4.66 10.55
N LYS A 213 -10.33 -4.70 11.55
CA LYS A 213 -11.32 -5.78 11.72
C LYS A 213 -12.68 -5.47 11.12
N LYS A 214 -13.10 -4.20 11.21
CA LYS A 214 -14.45 -3.76 10.82
C LYS A 214 -14.45 -2.82 9.62
N GLY A 215 -13.31 -2.23 9.28
CA GLY A 215 -13.21 -1.23 8.24
C GLY A 215 -13.81 0.13 8.62
N PRO A 216 -13.77 1.10 7.68
CA PRO A 216 -13.05 1.00 6.40
C PRO A 216 -11.54 1.01 6.61
N LEU A 217 -10.81 0.22 5.81
CA LEU A 217 -9.34 0.23 5.80
C LEU A 217 -8.86 0.90 4.51
N PHE A 218 -8.33 2.11 4.65
CA PHE A 218 -7.62 2.80 3.57
C PHE A 218 -6.12 2.62 3.75
N GLY A 219 -5.34 2.95 2.72
CA GLY A 219 -3.90 2.79 2.76
C GLY A 219 -3.20 3.31 1.53
N ALA A 220 -1.88 3.39 1.66
CA ALA A 220 -0.96 3.75 0.61
C ALA A 220 -0.21 2.51 0.09
N LEU A 221 -0.04 2.44 -1.22
CA LEU A 221 0.85 1.47 -1.87
C LEU A 221 2.05 2.24 -2.43
N LYS A 222 3.24 1.91 -1.93
CA LYS A 222 4.49 2.54 -2.35
C LYS A 222 5.46 1.52 -2.94
N LEU A 223 6.25 1.97 -3.90
CA LEU A 223 7.37 1.27 -4.48
C LEU A 223 8.66 1.89 -3.94
N LYS A 224 9.51 1.04 -3.37
CA LYS A 224 10.84 1.40 -2.90
C LYS A 224 11.89 0.78 -3.82
N ALA A 225 12.85 1.59 -4.25
CA ALA A 225 14.04 1.13 -4.95
C ALA A 225 15.26 1.39 -4.06
N ASP A 226 15.93 0.31 -3.64
CA ASP A 226 17.12 0.39 -2.80
C ASP A 226 18.39 0.22 -3.67
N CYS A 227 19.39 1.06 -3.43
CA CYS A 227 20.73 0.90 -4.02
C CYS A 227 20.74 0.76 -5.55
N LEU A 228 20.11 1.69 -6.25
CA LEU A 228 20.26 1.76 -7.71
C LEU A 228 21.63 2.32 -8.07
N ASP A 229 22.37 1.61 -8.92
CA ASP A 229 23.68 2.06 -9.41
C ASP A 229 23.56 3.19 -10.45
N CYS A 230 22.35 3.50 -10.90
CA CYS A 230 22.07 4.54 -11.89
C CYS A 230 20.75 5.26 -11.60
N ALA A 231 20.63 6.50 -12.07
CA ALA A 231 19.37 7.22 -12.05
C ALA A 231 18.37 6.54 -13.00
N ALA A 232 17.19 6.23 -12.49
CA ALA A 232 16.14 5.55 -13.25
C ALA A 232 14.82 6.32 -13.14
N VAL A 233 14.20 6.54 -14.29
CA VAL A 233 12.83 7.06 -14.40
C VAL A 233 11.94 5.93 -14.90
N MET A 234 10.87 5.63 -14.18
CA MET A 234 9.99 4.50 -14.48
C MET A 234 8.54 4.93 -14.62
N SER A 235 7.88 4.45 -15.67
CA SER A 235 6.43 4.58 -15.85
C SER A 235 5.74 3.30 -15.39
N VAL A 236 4.84 3.40 -14.41
CA VAL A 236 4.17 2.25 -13.79
C VAL A 236 2.68 2.46 -13.61
N ASN A 237 1.94 1.35 -13.46
CA ASN A 237 0.64 1.36 -12.80
C ASN A 237 0.74 0.57 -11.51
N LEU A 238 0.09 1.05 -10.45
CA LEU A 238 -0.04 0.34 -9.19
C LEU A 238 -1.46 -0.23 -9.05
N SER A 239 -1.61 -1.34 -8.34
CA SER A 239 -2.92 -1.94 -8.11
C SER A 239 -3.08 -2.52 -6.70
N VAL A 240 -4.30 -2.42 -6.18
CA VAL A 240 -4.72 -3.04 -4.91
C VAL A 240 -6.03 -3.80 -5.19
N GLY A 241 -5.99 -5.13 -5.06
CA GLY A 241 -7.09 -5.99 -5.49
C GLY A 241 -7.44 -5.78 -6.96
N GLY A 242 -8.70 -5.44 -7.24
CA GLY A 242 -9.18 -5.14 -8.59
C GLY A 242 -8.99 -3.70 -9.05
N VAL A 243 -8.46 -2.82 -8.19
CA VAL A 243 -8.40 -1.37 -8.44
C VAL A 243 -7.00 -0.99 -8.89
N ARG A 244 -6.91 -0.13 -9.90
CA ARG A 244 -5.65 0.29 -10.53
C ARG A 244 -5.52 1.81 -10.50
N ALA A 245 -4.31 2.30 -10.25
CA ALA A 245 -3.91 3.69 -10.33
C ALA A 245 -2.72 3.84 -11.27
N GLY A 246 -2.81 4.79 -12.20
CA GLY A 246 -1.75 5.12 -13.15
C GLY A 246 -2.26 5.42 -14.57
N PRO A 247 -1.35 5.70 -15.52
CA PRO A 247 0.11 5.61 -15.37
C PRO A 247 0.72 6.67 -14.45
N LEU A 248 1.76 6.30 -13.72
CA LEU A 248 2.53 7.12 -12.79
C LEU A 248 3.99 7.16 -13.23
N ILE A 249 4.65 8.30 -13.10
CA ILE A 249 6.06 8.47 -13.47
C ILE A 249 6.86 8.68 -12.19
N TYR A 250 7.82 7.80 -11.93
CA TYR A 250 8.66 7.81 -10.74
C TYR A 250 10.10 8.07 -11.12
N ASP A 251 10.69 9.12 -10.55
CA ASP A 251 12.10 9.45 -10.70
C ASP A 251 12.86 9.07 -9.43
N PHE A 252 13.66 8.00 -9.53
CA PHE A 252 14.43 7.48 -8.41
C PHE A 252 15.75 8.23 -8.16
N SER A 253 16.05 9.26 -8.94
CA SER A 253 17.19 10.15 -8.67
C SER A 253 16.91 11.12 -7.52
N ASP A 254 15.64 11.53 -7.35
CA ASP A 254 15.20 12.46 -6.31
C ASP A 254 14.72 11.71 -5.05
N GLN A 255 13.88 10.69 -5.23
CA GLN A 255 13.28 9.95 -4.13
C GLN A 255 13.33 8.43 -4.34
N ALA A 256 13.81 7.70 -3.32
CA ALA A 256 13.88 6.23 -3.37
C ALA A 256 12.52 5.53 -3.20
N ILE A 257 11.49 6.25 -2.73
CA ILE A 257 10.16 5.72 -2.42
C ILE A 257 9.09 6.58 -3.08
N HIS A 258 8.36 6.00 -4.00
CA HIS A 258 7.23 6.63 -4.69
C HIS A 258 5.95 5.84 -4.48
N GLY A 259 4.76 6.41 -4.69
CA GLY A 259 3.54 5.64 -4.53
C GLY A 259 2.25 6.43 -4.63
N VAL A 260 1.15 5.75 -4.33
CA VAL A 260 -0.20 6.30 -4.25
C VAL A 260 -0.66 6.23 -2.80
N ASP A 261 -1.04 7.36 -2.23
CA ASP A 261 -1.44 7.45 -0.82
C ASP A 261 -2.87 6.95 -0.56
N ASP A 262 -3.76 7.00 -1.56
CA ASP A 262 -5.12 6.48 -1.47
C ASP A 262 -5.64 6.00 -2.84
N PHE A 263 -6.28 4.82 -2.85
CA PHE A 263 -6.96 4.24 -4.00
C PHE A 263 -8.48 4.52 -3.99
N GLY A 264 -9.00 5.18 -2.95
CA GLY A 264 -10.42 5.48 -2.77
C GLY A 264 -11.27 4.25 -2.50
N VAL A 265 -10.67 3.15 -2.05
CA VAL A 265 -11.35 1.88 -1.81
C VAL A 265 -11.01 1.30 -0.45
N ASP A 266 -11.98 0.61 0.14
CA ASP A 266 -11.79 -0.15 1.37
C ASP A 266 -11.05 -1.46 1.06
N TRP A 267 -9.80 -1.57 1.52
CA TRP A 267 -8.92 -2.69 1.20
C TRP A 267 -9.43 -4.01 1.77
N LEU A 268 -10.22 -4.00 2.85
CA LEU A 268 -10.86 -5.21 3.39
C LEU A 268 -11.92 -5.77 2.44
N LYS A 269 -12.48 -4.95 1.55
CA LYS A 269 -13.40 -5.41 0.49
C LYS A 269 -12.67 -5.95 -0.73
N GLN A 270 -11.35 -5.74 -0.81
CA GLN A 270 -10.49 -6.21 -1.90
C GLN A 270 -9.80 -7.53 -1.57
N THR A 271 -9.97 -8.07 -0.36
CA THR A 271 -9.39 -9.38 0.00
C THR A 271 -10.18 -10.52 -0.63
N ASP A 272 -9.48 -11.61 -0.97
CA ASP A 272 -10.10 -12.85 -1.39
C ASP A 272 -10.88 -13.54 -0.23
N GLN A 273 -11.58 -14.64 -0.54
CA GLN A 273 -12.32 -15.41 0.48
C GLN A 273 -11.41 -15.98 1.59
N GLY A 274 -10.10 -16.06 1.34
CA GLY A 274 -9.09 -16.50 2.31
C GLY A 274 -8.49 -15.35 3.13
N GLY A 275 -9.00 -14.11 2.99
CA GLY A 275 -8.45 -12.94 3.69
C GLY A 275 -7.10 -12.47 3.15
N SER A 276 -6.74 -12.89 1.94
CA SER A 276 -5.51 -12.50 1.25
C SER A 276 -5.75 -11.27 0.39
N LEU A 277 -4.82 -10.32 0.40
CA LEU A 277 -4.84 -9.15 -0.49
C LEU A 277 -3.74 -9.27 -1.53
N THR A 278 -4.07 -9.09 -2.80
CA THR A 278 -3.08 -8.97 -3.87
C THR A 278 -2.83 -7.50 -4.16
N VAL A 279 -1.58 -7.08 -4.05
CA VAL A 279 -1.12 -5.77 -4.54
C VAL A 279 -0.19 -6.00 -5.73
N GLY A 280 -0.11 -5.04 -6.64
CA GLY A 280 0.64 -5.23 -7.87
C GLY A 280 1.21 -3.95 -8.45
N MET A 281 2.13 -4.16 -9.37
CA MET A 281 2.77 -3.16 -10.19
C MET A 281 2.86 -3.68 -11.62
N GLU A 282 2.52 -2.82 -12.58
CA GLU A 282 2.76 -3.07 -14.00
C GLU A 282 3.74 -2.02 -14.51
N ILE A 283 4.93 -2.47 -14.92
CA ILE A 283 5.95 -1.59 -15.45
C ILE A 283 5.71 -1.43 -16.95
N LEU A 284 5.49 -0.18 -17.35
CA LEU A 284 5.26 0.20 -18.74
C LEU A 284 6.57 0.48 -19.46
N GLU A 285 7.45 1.23 -18.80
CA GLU A 285 8.67 1.74 -19.39
C GLU A 285 9.70 2.05 -18.30
N VAL A 286 10.98 1.81 -18.60
CA VAL A 286 12.11 2.14 -17.72
C VAL A 286 13.16 2.87 -18.55
N HIS A 287 13.53 4.06 -18.11
CA HIS A 287 14.64 4.84 -18.65
C HIS A 287 15.76 4.87 -17.61
N THR A 288 16.88 4.22 -17.90
CA THR A 288 18.09 4.30 -17.09
C THR A 288 19.06 5.32 -17.71
N GLN A 289 19.51 6.28 -16.92
CA GLN A 289 20.59 7.18 -17.33
C GLN A 289 21.91 6.53 -16.95
N ILE A 290 22.60 5.99 -17.95
CA ILE A 290 23.97 5.49 -17.77
C ILE A 290 24.86 6.73 -17.64
N SER A 291 25.20 7.12 -16.41
CA SER A 291 26.25 8.11 -16.21
C SER A 291 27.57 7.50 -16.66
N SER A 292 28.17 8.05 -17.71
CA SER A 292 29.55 7.73 -18.08
C SER A 292 30.47 8.27 -16.99
N CYS A 293 30.85 7.40 -16.04
CA CYS A 293 31.87 7.68 -15.05
C CYS A 293 33.27 7.71 -15.68
#